data_AF-A0A376L979-F1
#
_entry.id   AF-A0A376L979-F1
#
_cell.length_a   1.000
_cell.length_b   1.000
_cell.length_c   1.000
_cell.angle_alpha   90.00
_cell.angle_beta   90.00
_cell.angle_gamma   90.00
#
_symmetry.space_group_name_H-M   'P 1'
#
loop_
_entity.id
_entity.type
_entity.pdbx_description
1 polymer ?
#
loop_
_entity_poly.entity_id
_entity_poly.type
_entity_poly.pdbx_seq_one_letter_code
_entity_poly.pdbx_strand_id
1 'polypeptide(L)'
;MSVCLKPGKIIVLLGMLAAFMLSDFARAGVEWQTYPGSTGEFNGTVPIADSASVPVYQGSVQLDPAASHDVAFSAKPNEFSVDDDAANLIVAKSSGQ
;
A
#
# COMPACT_ATOMS: atom_id res chain seq x y z
N MET A 1 -14.79 -39.58 24.28
CA MET A 1 -14.20 -39.22 25.59
C MET A 1 -14.61 -37.79 25.87
N SER A 2 -15.58 -37.56 26.77
CA SER A 2 -16.11 -36.22 27.02
C SER A 2 -15.20 -35.49 28.01
N VAL A 3 -14.54 -34.41 27.57
CA VAL A 3 -13.67 -33.61 28.43
C VAL A 3 -14.57 -32.62 29.17
N CYS A 4 -14.83 -32.87 30.45
CA CYS A 4 -15.55 -31.92 31.32
C CYS A 4 -14.67 -30.69 31.58
N LEU A 5 -14.84 -29.65 30.77
CA LEU A 5 -14.18 -28.37 30.95
C LEU A 5 -14.84 -27.63 32.12
N LYS A 6 -14.06 -27.31 33.17
CA LYS A 6 -14.57 -26.55 34.32
C LYS A 6 -15.06 -25.17 33.88
N PRO A 7 -16.16 -24.63 34.44
CA PRO A 7 -16.76 -23.37 34.03
C PRO A 7 -15.76 -22.22 33.90
N GLY A 8 -14.80 -22.13 34.83
CA GLY A 8 -13.74 -21.10 34.78
C GLY A 8 -12.84 -21.18 33.55
N LYS A 9 -12.57 -22.38 33.01
CA LYS A 9 -11.77 -22.55 31.79
C LYS A 9 -12.53 -22.12 30.54
N ILE A 10 -13.84 -22.34 30.51
CA ILE A 10 -14.71 -21.91 29.41
C ILE A 10 -14.77 -20.38 29.35
N ILE A 11 -14.89 -19.70 30.49
CA ILE A 11 -14.93 -18.24 30.56
C ILE A 11 -13.61 -17.63 30.05
N VAL A 12 -12.47 -18.18 30.45
CA VAL A 12 -11.14 -17.71 29.98
C VAL A 12 -10.98 -17.91 28.47
N LEU A 13 -11.41 -19.06 27.93
CA LEU A 13 -11.37 -19.34 26.49
C LEU A 13 -12.26 -18.39 25.70
N LEU A 14 -13.47 -18.12 26.17
CA LEU A 14 -14.40 -17.18 25.55
C LEU A 14 -13.87 -15.73 25.61
N GLY A 15 -13.26 -15.34 26.73
CA GLY A 15 -12.61 -14.03 26.86
C GLY A 15 -11.44 -13.84 25.90
N MET A 16 -10.62 -14.89 25.72
CA MET A 16 -9.50 -14.87 24.77
C MET A 16 -9.97 -14.81 23.31
N LEU A 17 -11.05 -15.54 22.99
CA LEU A 17 -11.65 -15.49 21.65
C LEU A 17 -12.27 -14.13 21.35
N ALA A 18 -12.94 -13.51 22.32
CA ALA A 18 -13.47 -12.16 22.18
C ALA A 18 -12.36 -11.13 21.99
N ALA A 19 -11.27 -11.22 22.76
CA ALA A 19 -10.10 -10.36 22.57
C ALA A 19 -9.46 -10.53 21.18
N PHE A 20 -9.41 -11.74 20.65
CA PHE A 20 -8.90 -12.01 19.31
C PHE A 20 -9.79 -11.42 18.20
N MET A 21 -11.11 -11.51 18.36
CA MET A 21 -12.09 -10.98 17.40
C MET A 21 -12.27 -9.45 17.47
N LEU A 22 -11.96 -8.82 18.61
CA LEU A 22 -11.93 -7.36 18.79
C LEU A 22 -10.56 -6.74 18.50
N SER A 23 -9.56 -7.54 18.08
CA SER A 23 -8.30 -6.98 17.59
C SER A 23 -8.63 -6.19 16.33
N ASP A 24 -8.67 -4.86 16.44
CA ASP A 24 -8.80 -3.92 15.34
C ASP A 24 -7.63 -4.12 14.35
N PHE A 25 -7.74 -5.12 13.47
CA PHE A 25 -7.02 -5.18 12.20
C PHE A 25 -7.61 -4.18 11.19
N ALA A 26 -8.52 -3.31 11.64
CA ALA A 26 -9.12 -2.25 10.87
C ALA A 26 -8.47 -0.90 11.18
N ARG A 27 -7.19 -0.73 10.82
CA ARG A 27 -6.75 0.54 10.21
C ARG A 27 -5.80 0.25 9.07
N ALA A 28 -6.36 -0.26 7.97
CA ALA A 28 -5.91 0.09 6.61
C ALA A 28 -6.17 1.59 6.32
N GLY A 29 -5.91 2.45 7.30
CA GLY A 29 -5.82 3.89 7.20
C GLY A 29 -4.37 4.26 7.50
N VAL A 30 -3.44 3.58 6.83
CA VAL A 30 -2.12 4.16 6.60
C VAL A 30 -2.41 5.27 5.60
N GLU A 31 -2.82 6.43 6.12
CA GLU A 31 -2.57 7.67 5.42
C GLU A 31 -1.08 7.61 5.06
N TRP A 32 -0.78 7.65 3.75
CA TRP A 32 0.60 7.64 3.27
C TRP A 32 1.41 8.53 4.20
N GLN A 33 2.57 8.05 4.67
CA GLN A 33 3.41 8.83 5.57
C GLN A 33 3.73 10.15 4.86
N THR A 34 3.00 11.21 5.18
CA THR A 34 3.29 12.55 4.70
C THR A 34 4.52 12.96 5.46
N TYR A 35 5.68 12.67 4.86
CA TYR A 35 6.96 12.99 5.42
C TYR A 35 7.00 14.51 5.70
N PRO A 36 7.17 14.95 6.97
CA PRO A 36 6.93 16.34 7.37
C PRO A 36 8.00 17.32 6.88
N GLY A 37 9.03 16.84 6.19
CA GLY A 37 10.07 17.66 5.61
C GLY A 37 10.07 17.53 4.10
N SER A 38 9.77 18.60 3.37
CA SER A 38 10.25 18.71 1.99
C SER A 38 11.74 18.34 1.99
N THR A 39 12.14 17.36 1.19
CA THR A 39 13.54 16.94 1.10
C THR A 39 14.34 18.10 0.50
N GLY A 40 14.83 18.97 1.39
CA GLY A 40 15.87 19.97 1.20
C GLY A 40 15.80 20.76 -0.09
N GLU A 41 15.44 22.04 0.02
CA GLU A 41 15.73 23.07 -0.97
C GLU A 41 17.05 22.81 -1.72
N PHE A 42 17.01 22.68 -3.03
CA PHE A 42 18.25 22.63 -3.82
C PHE A 42 18.74 24.08 -3.97
N ASN A 43 19.80 24.46 -3.24
CA ASN A 43 20.31 25.83 -3.19
C ASN A 43 19.27 26.88 -2.73
N GLY A 44 18.42 26.57 -1.75
CA GLY A 44 17.45 27.55 -1.22
C GLY A 44 16.19 27.75 -2.08
N THR A 45 15.97 26.91 -3.10
CA THR A 45 14.74 26.91 -3.90
C THR A 45 14.04 25.57 -3.75
N VAL A 46 12.73 25.61 -3.54
CA VAL A 46 11.89 24.40 -3.52
C VAL A 46 12.00 23.73 -4.89
N PRO A 47 12.50 22.48 -4.98
CA PRO A 47 12.54 21.76 -6.24
C PRO A 47 11.11 21.46 -6.70
N ILE A 48 10.85 21.63 -7.99
CA ILE A 48 9.63 21.13 -8.61
C ILE A 48 10.00 19.77 -9.19
N ALA A 49 9.28 18.74 -8.76
CA ALA A 49 9.33 17.43 -9.35
C ALA A 49 8.06 17.26 -10.18
N ASP A 50 8.21 17.05 -11.48
CA ASP A 50 7.11 16.60 -12.32
C ASP A 50 6.77 15.15 -11.92
N SER A 51 5.50 14.80 -11.78
CA SER A 51 5.12 13.42 -11.46
C SER A 51 5.60 12.46 -12.56
N ALA A 52 6.16 11.31 -12.18
CA ALA A 52 6.49 10.24 -13.12
C ALA A 52 5.42 9.13 -13.04
N SER A 53 5.02 8.61 -14.20
CA SER A 53 4.10 7.45 -14.30
C SER A 53 4.78 6.32 -15.05
N VAL A 54 4.66 5.09 -14.53
CA VAL A 54 5.22 3.89 -15.16
C VAL A 54 4.08 2.99 -15.61
N PRO A 55 4.07 2.50 -16.86
CA PRO A 55 3.02 1.61 -17.33
C PRO A 55 3.12 0.27 -16.60
N VAL A 56 1.97 -0.20 -16.11
CA VAL A 56 1.83 -1.53 -15.50
C VAL A 56 1.21 -2.47 -16.52
N TYR A 57 1.74 -3.67 -16.60
CA TYR A 57 1.25 -4.72 -17.47
C TYR A 57 0.76 -5.91 -16.64
N GLN A 58 -0.23 -6.63 -17.16
CA GLN A 58 -0.59 -7.98 -16.72
C GLN A 58 -0.34 -8.94 -17.90
N GLY A 59 0.70 -9.77 -17.80
CA GLY A 59 1.22 -10.52 -18.95
C GLY A 59 1.72 -9.58 -20.06
N SER A 60 1.02 -9.56 -21.20
CA SER A 60 1.35 -8.70 -22.35
C SER A 60 0.36 -7.54 -22.56
N VAL A 61 -0.57 -7.32 -21.61
CA VAL A 61 -1.59 -6.27 -21.70
C VAL A 61 -1.22 -5.12 -20.79
N GLN A 62 -1.07 -3.92 -21.35
CA GLN A 62 -0.90 -2.70 -20.57
C GLN A 62 -2.22 -2.31 -19.90
N LEU A 63 -2.18 -2.06 -18.60
CA LEU A 63 -3.33 -1.59 -17.83
C LEU A 63 -3.43 -0.06 -17.97
N ASP A 64 -4.58 0.41 -18.41
CA ASP A 64 -4.91 1.84 -18.43
C ASP A 64 -5.20 2.34 -17.00
N PRO A 65 -4.43 3.30 -16.46
CA PRO A 65 -4.66 3.83 -15.12
C PRO A 65 -5.97 4.64 -14.98
N ALA A 66 -6.59 5.06 -16.08
CA ALA A 66 -7.88 5.75 -16.06
C ALA A 66 -9.09 4.79 -16.05
N ALA A 67 -8.85 3.49 -16.15
CA ALA A 67 -9.88 2.46 -16.23
C ALA A 67 -9.81 1.45 -15.08
N SER A 68 -10.95 0.84 -14.75
CA SER A 68 -11.01 -0.29 -13.82
C SER A 68 -10.67 -1.58 -14.56
N HIS A 69 -9.84 -2.43 -13.94
CA HIS A 69 -9.43 -3.73 -14.50
C HIS A 69 -9.83 -4.86 -13.54
N ASP A 70 -10.41 -5.93 -14.08
CA ASP A 70 -10.74 -7.12 -13.31
C ASP A 70 -9.49 -7.97 -13.08
N VAL A 71 -9.11 -8.14 -11.81
CA VAL A 71 -8.00 -9.00 -11.41
C VAL A 71 -8.55 -10.23 -10.69
N ALA A 72 -8.29 -11.42 -11.25
CA ALA A 72 -8.70 -12.67 -10.62
C ALA A 72 -8.06 -12.84 -9.25
N PHE A 73 -8.77 -13.40 -8.27
CA PHE A 73 -8.23 -13.66 -6.93
C PHE A 73 -7.02 -14.62 -6.94
N SER A 74 -6.87 -15.42 -7.99
CA SER A 74 -5.72 -16.31 -8.20
C SER A 74 -4.50 -15.62 -8.81
N ALA A 75 -4.62 -14.34 -9.21
CA ALA A 75 -3.55 -13.62 -9.88
C ALA A 75 -2.33 -13.50 -8.97
N LYS A 76 -1.15 -13.73 -9.53
CA LYS A 76 0.11 -13.75 -8.79
C LYS A 76 0.88 -12.46 -9.03
N PRO A 77 1.70 -12.01 -8.06
CA PRO A 77 2.53 -10.82 -8.26
C PRO A 77 3.45 -10.89 -9.49
N ASN A 78 3.94 -12.09 -9.86
CA ASN A 78 4.81 -12.28 -11.02
C ASN A 78 4.08 -12.24 -12.37
N GLU A 79 2.75 -12.14 -12.37
CA GLU A 79 1.95 -11.93 -13.59
C GLU A 79 1.85 -10.44 -13.94
N PHE A 80 2.33 -9.56 -13.04
CA PHE A 80 2.43 -8.13 -13.27
C PHE A 80 3.88 -7.73 -13.56
N SER A 81 4.05 -6.79 -14.47
CA SER A 81 5.35 -6.20 -14.78
C SER A 81 5.23 -4.71 -15.01
N VAL A 82 6.36 -4.03 -14.94
CA VAL A 82 6.52 -2.62 -15.30
C VAL A 82 7.65 -2.51 -16.32
N ASP A 83 7.54 -1.56 -17.22
CA ASP A 83 8.65 -1.15 -18.08
C ASP A 83 9.37 0.01 -17.39
N ASP A 84 10.50 -0.29 -16.75
CA ASP A 84 11.28 0.66 -15.96
C ASP A 84 12.32 1.45 -16.77
N ASP A 85 12.50 1.14 -18.06
CA ASP A 85 13.44 1.87 -18.95
C ASP A 85 12.98 3.33 -19.18
N ALA A 86 11.68 3.60 -19.13
CA ALA A 86 11.11 4.93 -19.36
C ALA A 86 11.06 5.84 -18.11
N ALA A 87 11.32 5.31 -16.91
CA ALA A 87 10.98 5.96 -15.66
C ALA A 87 12.11 6.83 -15.07
N ASN A 88 12.57 7.87 -15.79
CA ASN A 88 13.47 8.86 -15.21
C ASN A 88 12.68 10.08 -14.68
N LEU A 89 12.71 10.30 -13.37
CA LEU A 89 12.20 11.51 -12.75
C LEU A 89 13.20 12.66 -12.94
N ILE A 90 12.84 13.67 -13.74
CA ILE A 90 13.63 14.88 -13.88
C ILE A 90 13.21 15.86 -12.78
N VAL A 91 14.16 16.28 -11.96
CA VAL A 91 13.96 17.29 -10.92
C VAL A 91 14.59 18.60 -11.39
N ALA A 92 13.80 19.66 -11.49
CA ALA A 92 14.26 20.96 -11.94
C ALA A 92 14.11 22.04 -10.85
N LYS A 93 14.95 23.08 -10.95
CA LYS A 93 14.78 24.29 -10.14
C LYS A 93 13.66 25.14 -10.74
N SER A 94 12.77 25.64 -9.90
CA SER A 94 11.83 26.70 -10.30
C SER A 94 12.60 27.97 -10.64
N SER A 95 12.58 28.40 -11.90
CA SER A 95 13.02 29.74 -12.30
C SER A 95 11.89 30.71 -11.95
N GLY A 96 12.06 31.48 -10.88
CA GLY A 96 11.03 32.32 -10.28
C GLY A 96 10.21 33.17 -11.26
N GLN A 97 8.90 33.20 -10.99
CA GLN A 97 8.06 34.38 -11.17
C GLN A 97 7.88 35.06 -9.81
#